data_AF-A0A5C8WY45-F1
#
_entry.id   AF-A0A5C8WY45-F1
#
_cell.length_a   1.000
_cell.length_b   1.000
_cell.length_c   1.000
_cell.angle_alpha   90.00
_cell.angle_beta   90.00
_cell.angle_gamma   90.00
#
_symmetry.space_group_name_H-M   'P 1'
#
loop_
_entity.id
_entity.type
_entity.pdbx_description
1 polymer ?
#
loop_
_entity_poly.entity_id
_entity_poly.type
_entity_poly.pdbx_seq_one_letter_code
_entity_poly.pdbx_strand_id
1 'polypeptide(L)' 'MVIGRDYTLEKPSRPSAPKFFLDTKVVPLAVNMTGGMEVALSRASARTGVRPSMILAGAGGLACLAVALLLRSRRTVDER' A
#
# COMPACT_ATOMS: atom_id res chain seq x y z
N MET A 1 0.33 17.59 -21.70
CA MET A 1 0.87 16.89 -22.88
C MET A 1 0.69 17.86 -24.02
N VAL A 2 1.77 18.34 -24.62
CA VAL A 2 1.73 19.32 -25.70
C VAL A 2 2.15 18.59 -26.96
N ILE A 3 1.31 18.63 -28.00
CA ILE A 3 1.67 18.10 -29.31
C ILE A 3 2.39 19.25 -30.03
N GLY A 4 3.68 19.04 -30.34
CA GLY A 4 4.47 20.03 -31.09
C GLY A 4 4.01 20.15 -32.54
N ARG A 5 4.50 21.17 -33.26
CA ARG A 5 4.24 21.33 -34.71
C ARG A 5 4.76 20.15 -35.55
N ASP A 6 5.66 19.38 -34.97
CA ASP A 6 6.30 18.22 -35.58
C ASP A 6 5.43 16.95 -35.42
N TYR A 7 4.23 17.10 -34.82
CA TYR A 7 3.27 16.03 -34.49
C TYR A 7 3.84 14.93 -33.58
N THR A 8 4.98 15.18 -32.95
CA THR A 8 5.60 14.29 -31.97
C THR A 8 5.07 14.59 -30.57
N LEU A 9 4.88 13.51 -29.78
CA LEU A 9 4.58 13.63 -28.37
C LEU A 9 5.82 14.09 -27.61
N GLU A 10 5.85 15.36 -27.23
CA GLU A 10 6.93 15.89 -26.40
C GLU A 10 6.73 15.51 -24.94
N LYS A 11 7.76 14.89 -24.37
CA LYS A 11 7.81 14.64 -22.93
C LYS A 11 8.16 15.96 -22.23
N PRO A 12 7.41 16.38 -21.20
CA PRO A 12 7.73 17.58 -20.46
C PRO A 12 9.11 17.46 -19.81
N SER A 13 9.85 18.58 -19.75
CA SER A 13 11.22 18.64 -19.23
C SER A 13 11.35 18.24 -17.76
N ARG A 14 10.24 18.31 -17.00
CA ARG A 14 10.19 17.87 -15.60
C ARG A 14 8.94 17.03 -15.32
N PRO A 15 9.01 16.06 -14.39
CA PRO A 15 7.84 15.34 -13.92
C PRO A 15 6.89 16.30 -13.21
N SER A 16 5.59 16.03 -13.31
CA SER A 16 4.59 16.75 -12.52
C SER A 16 4.81 16.50 -11.03
N ALA A 17 4.47 17.49 -10.18
CA ALA A 17 4.58 17.38 -8.73
C ALA A 17 3.98 16.08 -8.14
N PRO A 18 2.76 15.64 -8.51
CA PRO A 18 2.21 14.39 -8.00
C PRO A 18 3.02 13.16 -8.46
N LYS A 19 3.49 13.13 -9.70
CA LYS A 19 4.34 12.03 -10.19
C LYS A 19 5.65 11.95 -9.41
N PHE A 20 6.31 13.10 -9.22
CA PHE A 20 7.56 13.17 -8.48
C PHE A 20 7.40 12.69 -7.03
N PHE A 21 6.30 13.07 -6.36
CA PHE A 21 6.00 12.62 -5.01
C PHE A 21 5.78 11.11 -4.93
N LEU A 22 4.99 10.54 -5.84
CA LEU A 22 4.74 9.10 -5.90
C LEU A 22 6.05 8.32 -6.10
N ASP A 23 6.84 8.71 -7.10
CA ASP A 23 8.06 8.00 -7.49
C ASP A 23 9.15 8.09 -6.39
N THR A 24 9.17 9.19 -5.61
CA THR A 24 10.25 9.45 -4.64
C THR A 24 9.90 9.05 -3.21
N LYS A 25 8.61 9.11 -2.83
CA LYS A 25 8.18 8.90 -1.44
C LYS A 25 7.30 7.66 -1.30
N VAL A 26 6.22 7.60 -2.08
CA VAL A 26 5.19 6.58 -1.90
C VAL A 26 5.70 5.21 -2.35
N VAL A 27 6.26 5.13 -3.55
CA VAL A 27 6.74 3.86 -4.12
C VAL A 27 7.87 3.26 -3.27
N PRO A 28 8.94 4.00 -2.92
CA PRO A 28 10.00 3.44 -2.10
C PRO A 28 9.52 3.01 -0.71
N LEU A 29 8.64 3.80 -0.09
CA LEU A 29 8.05 3.45 1.22
C LEU A 29 7.27 2.14 1.13
N ALA A 30 6.39 2.01 0.14
CA ALA A 30 5.58 0.82 -0.05
C ALA A 30 6.45 -0.42 -0.29
N VAL A 31 7.43 -0.32 -1.19
CA VAL A 31 8.35 -1.44 -1.49
C VAL A 31 9.13 -1.87 -0.26
N ASN A 32 9.70 -0.93 0.49
CA ASN A 32 10.44 -1.23 1.72
C ASN A 32 9.55 -1.89 2.78
N MET A 33 8.31 -1.41 2.92
CA MET A 33 7.35 -1.96 3.88
C MET A 33 6.95 -3.39 3.50
N THR A 34 6.63 -3.64 2.22
CA THR A 34 6.31 -4.99 1.73
C THR A 34 7.48 -5.95 1.92
N GLY A 35 8.70 -5.55 1.54
CA GLY A 35 9.90 -6.39 1.75
C GLY A 35 10.15 -6.68 3.23
N GLY A 36 9.97 -5.68 4.11
CA GLY A 36 10.06 -5.88 5.56
C GLY A 36 9.02 -6.87 6.10
N MET A 37 7.79 -6.83 5.59
CA MET A 37 6.72 -7.76 5.96
C MET A 37 7.04 -9.20 5.54
N GLU A 38 7.62 -9.41 4.36
CA GLU A 38 8.05 -10.75 3.92
C GLU A 38 9.11 -11.34 4.86
N VAL A 39 10.10 -10.54 5.25
CA VAL A 39 11.14 -10.97 6.21
C VAL A 39 10.53 -11.29 7.57
N ALA A 40 9.62 -10.44 8.07
CA ALA A 40 8.93 -10.67 9.32
C ALA A 40 8.08 -11.96 9.28
N LEU A 41 7.38 -12.20 8.18
CA LEU A 41 6.55 -13.38 7.97
C LEU A 41 7.40 -14.67 7.92
N SER A 42 8.52 -14.63 7.20
CA SER A 42 9.47 -15.74 7.14
C SER A 42 10.03 -16.08 8.53
N ARG A 43 10.45 -15.06 9.29
CA ARG A 43 10.93 -15.24 10.67
C ARG A 43 9.85 -15.77 11.60
N ALA A 44 8.62 -15.25 11.50
CA ALA A 44 7.50 -15.71 12.32
C ALA A 44 7.16 -17.18 12.03
N SER A 45 7.15 -17.57 10.76
CA SER A 45 6.97 -18.97 10.36
C SER A 45 8.07 -19.86 10.91
N ALA A 46 9.34 -19.47 10.75
CA ALA A 46 10.48 -20.24 11.27
C ALA A 46 10.42 -20.39 12.80
N ARG A 47 9.96 -19.37 13.52
CA ARG A 47 9.87 -19.39 14.99
C ARG A 47 8.68 -20.20 15.52
N THR A 48 7.57 -20.21 14.80
CA THR A 48 6.31 -20.83 15.27
C THR A 48 6.04 -22.20 14.66
N GLY A 49 6.74 -22.57 13.58
CA GLY A 49 6.45 -23.77 12.78
C GLY A 49 5.17 -23.66 11.95
N VAL A 50 4.45 -22.52 12.02
CA VAL A 50 3.21 -22.29 11.30
C VAL A 50 3.52 -21.86 9.87
N ARG A 51 2.72 -22.34 8.91
CA ARG A 51 2.86 -21.97 7.50
C ARG A 51 2.67 -20.45 7.31
N PRO A 52 3.51 -19.78 6.51
CA PRO A 52 3.42 -18.33 6.26
C PRO A 52 2.02 -17.88 5.80
N SER A 53 1.35 -18.69 4.97
CA SER A 53 0.01 -18.40 4.47
C SER A 53 -1.05 -18.33 5.57
N MET A 54 -0.93 -19.14 6.63
CA MET A 54 -1.85 -19.12 7.76
C MET A 54 -1.65 -17.86 8.62
N ILE A 55 -0.41 -17.46 8.83
CA ILE A 55 -0.07 -16.22 9.56
C ILE A 55 -0.61 -15.01 8.78
N LEU A 56 -0.41 -15.00 7.47
CA LEU A 56 -0.89 -13.92 6.60
C LEU A 56 -2.43 -13.87 6.59
N ALA A 57 -3.10 -15.01 6.45
CA ALA A 57 -4.56 -15.08 6.48
C ALA A 57 -5.13 -14.61 7.82
N GLY A 58 -4.52 -15.01 8.95
CA GLY A 58 -4.92 -14.55 10.28
C GLY A 58 -4.75 -13.05 10.46
N ALA A 59 -3.58 -12.50 10.10
CA ALA A 59 -3.32 -11.07 10.17
C ALA A 59 -4.27 -10.26 9.26
N GLY A 60 -4.49 -10.73 8.03
CA GLY A 60 -5.43 -10.12 7.09
C GLY A 60 -6.88 -10.14 7.60
N GLY A 61 -7.32 -11.26 8.17
CA GLY A 61 -8.65 -11.38 8.78
C GLY A 61 -8.85 -10.39 9.93
N LEU A 62 -7.88 -10.26 10.83
CA LEU A 62 -7.92 -9.30 11.93
C LEU A 62 -7.94 -7.85 11.43
N ALA A 63 -7.16 -7.54 10.39
CA ALA A 63 -7.17 -6.21 9.78
C ALA A 63 -8.54 -5.86 9.19
N CYS A 64 -9.14 -6.78 8.42
CA CYS A 64 -10.49 -6.61 7.86
C CYS A 64 -11.54 -6.42 8.96
N LEU A 65 -11.46 -7.22 10.04
CA LEU A 65 -12.37 -7.09 11.18
C LEU A 65 -12.23 -5.72 11.85
N ALA A 66 -10.99 -5.26 12.10
CA ALA A 66 -10.73 -3.96 12.70
C ALA A 66 -11.30 -2.82 11.85
N VAL A 67 -11.12 -2.87 10.52
CA VAL A 67 -11.70 -1.88 9.60
C VAL A 67 -13.22 -1.92 9.64
N ALA A 68 -13.84 -3.10 9.63
CA ALA A 68 -15.30 -3.24 9.71
C ALA A 68 -15.87 -2.65 11.01
N LEU A 69 -15.19 -2.88 12.14
CA LEU A 69 -15.57 -2.32 13.44
C LEU A 69 -15.43 -0.79 13.46
N LEU A 70 -14.36 -0.24 12.90
CA LEU A 70 -14.16 1.22 12.80
C LEU A 70 -15.23 1.88 11.92
N LEU A 71 -15.57 1.26 10.79
CA LEU A 71 -16.62 1.76 9.90
C LEU A 71 -18.00 1.71 10.57
N ARG A 72 -18.30 0.65 11.33
CA ARG A 72 -19.53 0.58 12.14
C ARG A 72 -19.58 1.66 13.21
N SER A 73 -18.49 1.88 13.94
CA SER A 73 -18.40 2.90 14.99
C SER A 73 -18.64 4.31 14.44
N ARG A 74 -18.13 4.63 13.25
CA ARG A 74 -18.37 5.94 12.62
C ARG A 74 -19.84 6.17 12.27
N ARG A 75 -20.53 5.15 11.74
CA ARG A 75 -21.97 5.25 11.43
C ARG A 75 -22.82 5.49 12.67
N THR A 76 -22.50 4.83 13.78
CA THR A 76 -23.23 5.02 15.05
C THR A 76 -23.02 6.38 15.69
N VAL A 77 -21.94 7.10 15.35
CA VAL A 77 -21.68 8.47 15.81
C VAL A 77 -22.43 9.50 14.95
N ASP A 78 -22.64 9.21 13.68
CA ASP A 78 -23.30 10.11 12.72
C ASP A 78 -24.85 10.08 12.84
N GLU A 79 -25.42 8.99 13.37
CA GLU A 79 -26.87 8.85 13.62
C GLU A 79 -27.34 9.44 14.98
N ARG A 80 -26.44 10.04 15.76
CA ARG A 80 -26.72 10.56 17.11
C ARG A 80 -26.60 12.07 17.19
#